data_AF-A0A0J6T9S9-F1
#
_entry.id   AF-A0A0J6T9S9-F1
#
_cell.length_a   1.000
_cell.length_b   1.000
_cell.length_c   1.000
_cell.angle_alpha   90.00
_cell.angle_beta   90.00
_cell.angle_gamma   90.00
#
_symmetry.space_group_name_H-M   'P 1'
#
loop_
_entity.id
_entity.type
_entity.pdbx_description
1 polymer ?
#
loop_
_entity_poly.entity_id
_entity_poly.type
_entity_poly.pdbx_seq_one_letter_code
_entity_poly.pdbx_strand_id
1 'polypeptide(L)'
;MRTIVYADGGCDPNPGPGGWGVVIQAPEGTVELCGGDPQSTNNRMELTAAIRALEHFPEGAAIEMRCDSQYVVKSVTEWIRGWKLKGWRTTTGPVKNVELMQRLDELAARRDVRWVWVKGHAGEAGNERADRLAAQGRRQALGLAPRPEAGPALAPVPPSPPVEPAPRGTSIPVEGALGLRLARAAKQAGTTPQAYVDEVLRLALDLGPDGLAALREAARIRKAPAA
;
A
#
# COMPACT_ATOMS: atom_id res chain seq x y z
N MET A 1 -19.36 -24.36 -7.32
CA MET A 1 -18.59 -23.23 -7.91
C MET A 1 -18.10 -22.37 -6.75
N ARG A 2 -16.93 -21.75 -6.85
CA ARG A 2 -16.41 -20.84 -5.81
C ARG A 2 -16.88 -19.42 -6.12
N THR A 3 -17.26 -18.67 -5.09
CA THR A 3 -17.55 -17.23 -5.21
C THR A 3 -16.24 -16.47 -5.28
N ILE A 4 -16.07 -15.62 -6.30
CA ILE A 4 -14.87 -14.80 -6.48
C ILE A 4 -15.00 -13.55 -5.61
N VAL A 5 -13.97 -13.28 -4.83
CA VAL A 5 -13.92 -12.14 -3.92
C VAL A 5 -12.60 -11.41 -4.10
N TYR A 6 -12.66 -10.10 -4.31
CA TYR A 6 -11.49 -9.23 -4.33
C TYR A 6 -11.42 -8.48 -3.01
N ALA A 7 -10.24 -8.41 -2.42
CA ALA A 7 -10.00 -7.69 -1.19
C ALA A 7 -8.68 -6.91 -1.27
N ASP A 8 -8.76 -5.61 -0.98
CA ASP A 8 -7.64 -4.68 -1.04
C ASP A 8 -7.73 -3.68 0.13
N GLY A 9 -6.59 -3.13 0.55
CA GLY A 9 -6.52 -2.12 1.59
C GLY A 9 -5.19 -1.40 1.63
N GLY A 10 -5.21 -0.16 2.10
CA GLY A 10 -4.02 0.67 2.13
C GLY A 10 -4.18 1.93 2.97
N CYS A 11 -3.05 2.51 3.37
CA CYS A 11 -2.96 3.79 4.04
C CYS A 11 -2.21 4.79 3.16
N ASP A 12 -2.59 6.06 3.29
CA ASP A 12 -1.90 7.17 2.65
C ASP A 12 -2.04 8.43 3.53
N PRO A 13 -0.97 8.87 4.22
CA PRO A 13 0.36 8.25 4.34
C PRO A 13 0.35 6.93 5.17
N ASN A 14 1.48 6.20 5.21
CA ASN A 14 1.64 4.94 5.95
C ASN A 14 2.81 5.00 6.97
N PRO A 15 2.58 4.90 8.29
CA PRO A 15 1.28 4.78 8.96
C PRO A 15 0.44 6.04 8.81
N GLY A 16 -0.88 5.89 8.93
CA GLY A 16 -1.82 7.01 8.78
C GLY A 16 -3.24 6.54 8.50
N PRO A 17 -4.09 7.43 7.96
CA PRO A 17 -5.46 7.09 7.60
C PRO A 17 -5.48 5.95 6.59
N GLY A 18 -6.22 4.90 6.92
CA GLY A 18 -6.32 3.68 6.15
C GLY A 18 -7.74 3.38 5.72
N GLY A 19 -7.87 2.65 4.63
CA GLY A 19 -9.14 2.10 4.19
C GLY A 19 -8.97 0.72 3.58
N TRP A 20 -10.06 -0.05 3.61
CA TRP A 20 -10.16 -1.38 3.03
C TRP A 20 -11.42 -1.48 2.18
N GLY A 21 -11.37 -2.32 1.14
CA GLY A 21 -12.43 -2.54 0.18
C GLY A 21 -12.56 -4.00 -0.20
N VAL A 22 -13.80 -4.46 -0.37
CA VAL A 22 -14.12 -5.83 -0.76
C VAL A 22 -15.19 -5.81 -1.85
N VAL A 23 -14.99 -6.63 -2.88
CA VAL A 23 -15.95 -6.86 -3.97
C VAL A 23 -16.24 -8.35 -4.06
N ILE A 24 -17.50 -8.74 -3.88
CA ILE A 24 -17.97 -10.12 -3.94
C ILE A 24 -18.80 -10.30 -5.21
N GLN A 25 -18.40 -11.23 -6.06
CA GLN A 25 -19.11 -11.57 -7.30
C GLN A 25 -20.10 -12.71 -7.04
N ALA A 26 -21.30 -12.37 -6.56
CA ALA A 26 -22.37 -13.33 -6.31
C ALA A 26 -23.25 -13.55 -7.56
N PRO A 27 -23.95 -14.69 -7.68
CA PRO A 27 -24.85 -14.96 -8.81
C PRO A 27 -25.96 -13.91 -8.98
N GLU A 28 -26.48 -13.39 -7.87
CA GLU A 28 -27.56 -12.40 -7.78
C GLU A 28 -27.08 -10.95 -7.96
N GLY A 29 -25.76 -10.71 -8.04
CA GLY A 29 -25.20 -9.38 -8.20
C GLY A 29 -23.85 -9.19 -7.50
N THR A 30 -23.28 -8.00 -7.66
CA THR A 30 -22.05 -7.64 -6.96
C THR A 30 -22.37 -7.05 -5.59
N VAL A 31 -21.73 -7.56 -4.54
CA VAL A 31 -21.78 -6.98 -3.19
C VAL A 31 -20.47 -6.25 -2.91
N GLU A 32 -20.56 -5.02 -2.41
CA GLU A 32 -19.42 -4.16 -2.14
C GLU A 32 -19.40 -3.75 -0.67
N LEU A 33 -18.25 -3.89 -0.04
CA LEU A 33 -18.03 -3.51 1.36
C LEU A 33 -16.80 -2.61 1.44
N CYS A 34 -16.85 -1.60 2.31
CA CYS A 34 -15.68 -0.78 2.61
C CYS A 34 -15.73 -0.26 4.05
N GLY A 35 -14.58 0.18 4.53
CA GLY A 35 -14.45 0.87 5.80
C GLY A 35 -13.03 1.41 5.95
N GLY A 36 -12.75 2.08 7.06
CA GLY A 36 -11.42 2.63 7.30
C GLY A 36 -11.13 2.87 8.76
N ASP A 37 -9.89 3.25 9.01
CA ASP A 37 -9.32 3.52 10.33
C ASP A 37 -8.45 4.78 10.22
N PRO A 38 -8.69 5.84 11.02
CA PRO A 38 -7.90 7.07 10.98
C PRO A 38 -6.41 6.86 11.25
N GLN A 39 -6.03 5.75 11.92
CA GLN A 39 -4.65 5.47 12.30
C GLN A 39 -4.32 3.98 12.14
N SER A 40 -3.85 3.61 10.95
CA SER A 40 -3.54 2.24 10.58
C SER A 40 -2.24 2.14 9.78
N THR A 41 -2.00 0.97 9.18
CA THR A 41 -0.92 0.70 8.23
C THR A 41 -1.46 -0.07 7.02
N ASN A 42 -0.72 -0.08 5.91
CA ASN A 42 -1.10 -0.83 4.70
C ASN A 42 -1.44 -2.29 5.05
N ASN A 43 -0.50 -3.01 5.66
CA ASN A 43 -0.67 -4.41 6.03
C ASN A 43 -1.90 -4.66 6.93
N ARG A 44 -2.23 -3.74 7.85
CA ARG A 44 -3.42 -3.87 8.69
C ARG A 44 -4.70 -3.74 7.88
N MET A 45 -4.74 -2.81 6.93
CA MET A 45 -5.90 -2.61 6.06
C MET A 45 -6.08 -3.75 5.06
N GLU A 46 -5.00 -4.27 4.48
CA GLU A 46 -5.02 -5.46 3.62
C GLU A 46 -5.56 -6.69 4.37
N LEU A 47 -5.06 -6.95 5.60
CA LEU A 47 -5.57 -8.02 6.46
C LEU A 47 -7.04 -7.81 6.83
N THR A 48 -7.41 -6.57 7.14
CA THR A 48 -8.79 -6.22 7.50
C THR A 48 -9.72 -6.48 6.32
N ALA A 49 -9.34 -6.13 5.09
CA ALA A 49 -10.13 -6.42 3.90
C ALA A 49 -10.43 -7.92 3.77
N ALA A 50 -9.40 -8.77 3.88
CA ALA A 50 -9.55 -10.22 3.80
C ALA A 50 -10.42 -10.78 4.95
N ILE A 51 -10.26 -10.28 6.18
CA ILE A 51 -11.07 -10.67 7.33
C ILE A 51 -12.54 -10.30 7.11
N ARG A 52 -12.82 -9.05 6.72
CA ARG A 52 -14.18 -8.55 6.50
C ARG A 52 -14.87 -9.30 5.37
N ALA A 53 -14.13 -9.65 4.33
CA ALA A 53 -14.61 -10.52 3.27
C ALA A 53 -15.03 -11.90 3.81
N LEU A 54 -14.21 -12.56 4.62
CA LEU A 54 -14.55 -13.88 5.18
C LEU A 54 -15.71 -13.82 6.20
N GLU A 55 -15.81 -12.75 6.99
CA GLU A 55 -16.91 -12.55 7.94
C GLU A 55 -18.28 -12.46 7.27
N HIS A 56 -18.33 -12.01 6.01
CA HIS A 56 -19.57 -11.94 5.23
C HIS A 56 -20.14 -13.32 4.88
N PHE A 57 -19.29 -14.33 4.71
CA PHE A 57 -19.72 -15.67 4.30
C PHE A 57 -20.02 -16.58 5.50
N PRO A 58 -21.01 -17.48 5.41
CA PRO A 58 -21.21 -18.51 6.42
C PRO A 58 -20.04 -19.52 6.45
N GLU A 59 -19.96 -20.30 7.52
CA GLU A 59 -19.04 -21.45 7.58
C GLU A 59 -19.32 -22.45 6.44
N GLY A 60 -18.29 -23.11 5.93
CA GLY A 60 -18.37 -24.05 4.81
C GLY A 60 -18.47 -23.41 3.42
N ALA A 61 -18.57 -22.09 3.30
CA ALA A 61 -18.62 -21.41 2.01
C ALA A 61 -17.35 -21.66 1.18
N ALA A 62 -17.53 -21.82 -0.14
CA ALA A 62 -16.45 -22.02 -1.10
C ALA A 62 -16.07 -20.69 -1.76
N ILE A 63 -14.88 -20.19 -1.46
CA ILE A 63 -14.42 -18.84 -1.82
C ILE A 63 -13.14 -18.93 -2.64
N GLU A 64 -13.02 -18.08 -3.66
CA GLU A 64 -11.74 -17.73 -4.28
C GLU A 64 -11.40 -16.28 -3.90
N MET A 65 -10.49 -16.13 -2.95
CA MET A 65 -10.04 -14.84 -2.45
C MET A 65 -8.86 -14.35 -3.30
N ARG A 66 -9.04 -13.21 -3.96
CA ARG A 66 -8.05 -12.52 -4.77
C ARG A 66 -7.57 -11.27 -4.04
N CYS A 67 -6.27 -11.22 -3.79
CA CYS A 67 -5.60 -10.09 -3.16
C CYS A 67 -4.33 -9.77 -3.93
N ASP A 68 -3.98 -8.49 -4.07
CA ASP A 68 -2.66 -8.08 -4.58
C ASP A 68 -1.59 -7.95 -3.50
N SER A 69 -1.99 -7.97 -2.22
CA SER A 69 -1.09 -8.12 -1.09
C SER A 69 -0.44 -9.50 -1.05
N GLN A 70 0.84 -9.55 -1.43
CA GLN A 70 1.67 -10.73 -1.19
C GLN A 70 1.80 -11.03 0.31
N TYR A 71 1.72 -10.01 1.17
CA TYR A 71 1.79 -10.20 2.61
C TYR A 71 0.62 -11.03 3.12
N VAL A 72 -0.61 -10.72 2.71
CA VAL A 72 -1.81 -11.51 3.05
C VAL A 72 -1.68 -12.92 2.49
N VAL A 73 -1.44 -13.05 1.17
CA VAL A 73 -1.44 -14.36 0.50
C VAL A 73 -0.39 -15.29 1.09
N LYS A 74 0.87 -14.84 1.27
CA LYS A 74 1.93 -15.67 1.86
C LYS A 74 1.69 -15.97 3.34
N SER A 75 1.06 -15.06 4.08
CA SER A 75 0.74 -15.31 5.48
C SER A 75 -0.17 -16.53 5.63
N VAL A 76 -1.22 -16.62 4.81
CA VAL A 76 -2.19 -17.73 4.87
C VAL A 76 -1.71 -18.99 4.17
N THR A 77 -0.95 -18.90 3.07
CA THR A 77 -0.52 -20.09 2.32
C THR A 77 0.78 -20.70 2.84
N GLU A 78 1.67 -19.92 3.44
CA GLU A 78 3.04 -20.36 3.79
C GLU A 78 3.35 -20.20 5.28
N TRP A 79 3.05 -19.04 5.89
CA TRP A 79 3.68 -18.67 7.17
C TRP A 79 2.87 -19.04 8.42
N ILE A 80 1.54 -18.91 8.37
CA ILE A 80 0.65 -19.13 9.53
C ILE A 80 0.86 -20.49 10.17
N ARG A 81 1.05 -21.55 9.37
CA ARG A 81 1.32 -22.89 9.90
C ARG A 81 2.58 -22.91 10.77
N GLY A 82 3.66 -22.30 10.31
CA GLY A 82 4.90 -22.20 11.07
C GLY A 82 4.77 -21.31 12.30
N TRP A 83 4.03 -20.21 12.21
CA TRP A 83 3.77 -19.31 13.33
C TRP A 83 2.95 -19.99 14.43
N LYS A 84 1.89 -20.73 14.09
CA LYS A 84 1.08 -21.48 15.06
C LYS A 84 1.91 -22.50 15.84
N LEU A 85 2.78 -23.25 15.16
CA LEU A 85 3.69 -24.21 15.81
C LEU A 85 4.69 -23.54 16.77
N LYS A 86 5.04 -22.26 16.52
CA LYS A 86 5.95 -21.46 17.34
C LYS A 86 5.23 -20.55 18.33
N GLY A 87 3.94 -20.78 18.59
CA GLY A 87 3.15 -19.96 19.52
C GLY A 87 3.05 -18.49 19.09
N TRP A 88 2.97 -18.23 17.78
CA TRP A 88 2.91 -16.90 17.16
C TRP A 88 4.12 -16.00 17.44
N ARG A 89 5.32 -16.60 17.47
CA ARG A 89 6.59 -15.90 17.67
C ARG A 89 7.57 -16.15 16.52
N THR A 90 8.36 -15.14 16.22
CA THR A 90 9.54 -15.18 15.35
C THR A 90 10.82 -15.08 16.21
N THR A 91 11.98 -15.14 15.56
CA THR A 91 13.27 -14.90 16.23
C THR A 91 13.41 -13.47 16.78
N THR A 92 12.64 -12.53 16.24
CA THR A 92 12.72 -11.10 16.60
C THR A 92 11.61 -10.66 17.56
N GLY A 93 10.69 -11.55 17.94
CA GLY A 93 9.59 -11.24 18.86
C GLY A 93 8.25 -11.83 18.43
N PRO A 94 7.12 -11.30 18.92
CA PRO A 94 5.80 -11.69 18.44
C PRO A 94 5.63 -11.43 16.94
N VAL A 95 4.84 -12.26 16.27
CA VAL A 95 4.46 -12.02 14.87
C VAL A 95 3.75 -10.66 14.77
N LYS A 96 4.13 -9.83 13.78
CA LYS A 96 3.46 -8.54 13.54
C LYS A 96 1.99 -8.77 13.17
N ASN A 97 1.09 -7.93 13.70
CA ASN A 97 -0.35 -8.03 13.51
C ASN A 97 -0.95 -9.38 13.97
N VAL A 98 -0.40 -9.99 15.03
CA VAL A 98 -0.80 -11.33 15.50
C VAL A 98 -2.31 -11.49 15.69
N GLU A 99 -3.00 -10.50 16.25
CA GLU A 99 -4.45 -10.54 16.49
C GLU A 99 -5.24 -10.66 15.18
N LEU A 100 -4.87 -9.86 14.16
CA LEU A 100 -5.50 -9.94 12.83
C LEU A 100 -5.16 -11.26 12.15
N MET A 101 -3.93 -11.76 12.29
CA MET A 101 -3.52 -13.04 11.72
C MET A 101 -4.26 -14.23 12.34
N GLN A 102 -4.44 -14.22 13.66
CA GLN A 102 -5.23 -15.24 14.37
C GLN A 102 -6.68 -15.20 13.91
N ARG A 103 -7.28 -14.01 13.84
CA ARG A 103 -8.66 -13.86 13.34
C ARG A 103 -8.81 -14.34 11.90
N LEU A 104 -7.85 -14.02 11.03
CA LEU A 104 -7.82 -14.47 9.65
C LEU A 104 -7.72 -16.00 9.54
N ASP A 105 -6.82 -16.62 10.30
CA ASP A 105 -6.66 -18.09 10.36
C ASP A 105 -7.94 -18.78 10.85
N GLU A 106 -8.56 -18.28 11.93
CA GLU A 106 -9.81 -18.82 12.47
C GLU A 106 -10.95 -18.79 11.45
N LEU A 107 -11.12 -17.67 10.73
CA LEU A 107 -12.17 -17.52 9.72
C LEU A 107 -11.89 -18.37 8.48
N ALA A 108 -10.64 -18.39 8.02
CA ALA A 108 -10.23 -19.16 6.86
C ALA A 108 -10.35 -20.67 7.11
N ALA A 109 -10.02 -21.16 8.32
CA ALA A 109 -10.09 -22.57 8.68
C ALA A 109 -11.52 -23.14 8.66
N ARG A 110 -12.55 -22.29 8.79
CA ARG A 110 -13.96 -22.67 8.80
C ARG A 110 -14.63 -22.59 7.43
N ARG A 111 -13.89 -22.23 6.37
CA ARG A 111 -14.38 -22.02 5.01
C ARG A 111 -13.45 -22.71 4.01
N ASP A 112 -13.97 -23.06 2.84
CA ASP A 112 -13.14 -23.58 1.76
C ASP A 112 -12.58 -22.40 0.95
N VAL A 113 -11.43 -21.87 1.36
CA VAL A 113 -10.83 -20.66 0.76
C VAL A 113 -9.66 -21.03 -0.16
N ARG A 114 -9.77 -20.67 -1.44
CA ARG A 114 -8.66 -20.66 -2.39
C ARG A 114 -8.07 -19.27 -2.46
N TRP A 115 -6.79 -19.12 -2.11
CA TRP A 115 -6.07 -17.85 -2.17
C TRP A 115 -5.37 -17.69 -3.51
N VAL A 116 -5.57 -16.53 -4.14
CA VAL A 116 -4.98 -16.17 -5.43
C VAL A 116 -4.32 -14.81 -5.27
N TRP A 117 -3.02 -14.76 -5.54
CA TRP A 117 -2.33 -13.49 -5.68
C TRP A 117 -2.59 -12.92 -7.07
N VAL A 118 -3.09 -11.70 -7.13
CA VAL A 118 -3.24 -10.95 -8.38
C VAL A 118 -2.21 -9.82 -8.40
N LYS A 119 -1.83 -9.37 -9.59
CA LYS A 119 -0.92 -8.24 -9.71
C LYS A 119 -1.73 -6.94 -9.55
N GLY A 120 -1.35 -6.11 -8.58
CA GLY A 120 -1.99 -4.80 -8.37
C GLY A 120 -1.96 -3.94 -9.63
N HIS A 121 -3.04 -3.20 -9.87
CA HIS A 121 -3.24 -2.31 -11.02
C HIS A 121 -2.97 -2.93 -12.41
N ALA A 122 -3.23 -4.24 -12.57
CA ALA A 122 -3.00 -4.96 -13.82
C ALA A 122 -4.25 -5.11 -14.71
N GLY A 123 -5.31 -4.32 -14.50
CA GLY A 123 -6.52 -4.36 -15.33
C GLY A 123 -7.60 -5.34 -14.88
N GLU A 124 -7.49 -5.95 -13.69
CA GLU A 124 -8.58 -6.75 -13.11
C GLU A 124 -9.64 -5.81 -12.49
N ALA A 125 -10.76 -5.64 -13.18
CA ALA A 125 -11.82 -4.69 -12.80
C ALA A 125 -12.32 -4.86 -11.36
N GLY A 126 -12.36 -6.10 -10.84
CA GLY A 126 -12.73 -6.38 -9.46
C GLY A 126 -11.71 -5.86 -8.45
N ASN A 127 -10.41 -6.02 -8.72
CA ASN A 127 -9.34 -5.50 -7.87
C ASN A 127 -9.31 -3.97 -7.91
N GLU A 128 -9.46 -3.36 -9.09
CA GLU A 128 -9.55 -1.91 -9.22
C GLU A 128 -10.76 -1.32 -8.50
N ARG A 129 -11.88 -2.06 -8.44
CA ARG A 129 -13.03 -1.63 -7.65
C ARG A 129 -12.76 -1.78 -6.15
N ALA A 130 -12.07 -2.83 -5.70
CA ALA A 130 -11.64 -2.98 -4.31
C ALA A 130 -10.70 -1.84 -3.88
N ASP A 131 -9.72 -1.44 -4.71
CA ASP A 131 -8.84 -0.27 -4.47
C ASP A 131 -9.66 1.02 -4.32
N ARG A 132 -10.63 1.26 -5.22
CA ARG A 132 -11.55 2.42 -5.11
C ARG A 132 -12.35 2.41 -3.82
N LEU A 133 -12.83 1.23 -3.39
CA LEU A 133 -13.54 1.05 -2.13
C LEU A 133 -12.63 1.29 -0.92
N ALA A 134 -11.36 0.87 -0.97
CA ALA A 134 -10.37 1.18 0.05
C ALA A 134 -10.10 2.69 0.15
N ALA A 135 -9.96 3.38 -0.99
CA ALA A 135 -9.84 4.84 -1.02
C ALA A 135 -11.09 5.54 -0.46
N GLN A 136 -12.29 5.02 -0.75
CA GLN A 136 -13.54 5.50 -0.16
C GLN A 136 -13.56 5.30 1.36
N GLY A 137 -13.22 4.11 1.85
CA GLY A 137 -13.18 3.79 3.28
C GLY A 137 -12.20 4.68 4.04
N ARG A 138 -11.03 4.98 3.46
CA ARG A 138 -10.06 5.94 4.02
C ARG A 138 -10.64 7.33 4.18
N ARG A 139 -11.40 7.81 3.19
CA ARG A 139 -12.07 9.12 3.26
C ARG A 139 -13.15 9.15 4.34
N GLN A 140 -13.94 8.09 4.46
CA GLN A 140 -14.97 7.97 5.50
C GLN A 140 -14.35 8.01 6.90
N ALA A 141 -13.21 7.34 7.11
CA ALA A 141 -12.48 7.39 8.37
C ALA A 141 -12.01 8.81 8.74
N LEU A 142 -11.71 9.64 7.73
CA LEU A 142 -11.35 11.05 7.90
C LEU A 142 -12.57 11.99 8.01
N GLY A 143 -13.80 11.47 7.99
CA GLY A 143 -15.01 12.30 7.96
C GLY A 143 -15.18 13.09 6.66
N LEU A 144 -14.47 12.72 5.59
CA LEU A 144 -14.53 13.38 4.30
C LEU A 144 -15.67 12.77 3.47
N ALA A 145 -16.43 13.62 2.77
CA ALA A 145 -17.46 13.16 1.85
C ALA A 145 -16.87 12.19 0.79
N PRO A 146 -17.63 11.17 0.36
CA PRO A 146 -17.21 10.29 -0.73
C PRO A 146 -16.87 11.14 -1.96
N ARG A 147 -15.81 10.76 -2.67
CA ARG A 147 -15.54 11.39 -3.96
C ARG A 147 -16.73 11.08 -4.86
N PRO A 148 -17.28 12.03 -5.63
CA PRO A 148 -18.31 11.70 -6.60
C PRO A 148 -17.80 10.55 -7.45
N GLU A 149 -18.61 9.49 -7.60
CA GLU A 149 -18.28 8.43 -8.54
C GLU A 149 -17.97 9.12 -9.87
N ALA A 150 -16.83 8.78 -10.46
CA ALA A 150 -16.51 9.31 -11.78
C ALA A 150 -17.71 8.92 -12.66
N GLY A 151 -18.43 9.93 -13.17
CA GLY A 151 -19.39 9.71 -14.25
C GLY A 151 -18.72 8.92 -15.38
N PRO A 152 -19.49 8.40 -16.36
CA PRO A 152 -18.95 7.59 -17.45
C PRO A 152 -17.63 8.18 -17.89
N ALA A 153 -16.57 7.37 -17.81
CA ALA A 153 -15.19 7.80 -17.99
C ALA A 153 -15.17 8.91 -19.03
N LEU A 154 -14.82 10.13 -18.63
CA LEU A 154 -14.67 11.24 -19.56
C LEU A 154 -13.97 10.67 -20.78
N ALA A 155 -14.61 10.84 -21.94
CA ALA A 155 -14.14 10.32 -23.22
C ALA A 155 -12.62 10.38 -23.23
N PRO A 156 -11.93 9.28 -23.61
CA PRO A 156 -10.48 9.17 -23.46
C PRO A 156 -9.89 10.50 -23.84
N VAL A 157 -9.21 11.15 -22.87
CA VAL A 157 -8.55 12.43 -23.10
C VAL A 157 -7.84 12.26 -24.44
N PRO A 158 -8.18 13.07 -25.48
CA PRO A 158 -7.60 12.88 -26.80
C PRO A 158 -6.09 12.76 -26.58
N PRO A 159 -5.43 11.79 -27.24
CA PRO A 159 -4.03 11.52 -26.99
C PRO A 159 -3.33 12.85 -26.96
N SER A 160 -2.63 13.14 -25.85
CA SER A 160 -1.81 14.34 -25.79
C SER A 160 -1.00 14.38 -27.08
N PRO A 161 -0.90 15.55 -27.74
CA PRO A 161 -0.16 15.66 -28.99
C PRO A 161 1.18 14.94 -28.80
N PRO A 162 1.64 14.15 -29.79
CA PRO A 162 2.72 13.20 -29.60
C PRO A 162 3.85 13.88 -28.85
N VAL A 163 4.00 13.50 -27.57
CA VAL A 163 5.18 13.90 -26.82
C VAL A 163 6.28 13.10 -27.50
N GLU A 164 7.12 13.82 -28.23
CA GLU A 164 8.34 13.29 -28.82
C GLU A 164 8.98 12.35 -27.80
N PRO A 165 9.31 11.10 -28.14
CA PRO A 165 9.85 10.17 -27.18
C PRO A 165 11.06 10.82 -26.53
N ALA A 166 10.96 11.10 -25.23
CA ALA A 166 12.09 11.58 -24.47
C ALA A 166 13.24 10.58 -24.72
N PRO A 167 14.40 11.04 -25.22
CA PRO A 167 15.44 10.16 -25.69
C PRO A 167 15.81 9.19 -24.57
N ARG A 168 15.68 7.87 -24.83
CA ARG A 168 16.22 6.85 -23.92
C ARG A 168 17.71 7.12 -23.77
N GLY A 169 18.13 7.45 -22.56
CA GLY A 169 19.50 7.87 -22.28
C GLY A 169 19.71 9.38 -22.18
N THR A 170 18.67 10.18 -21.92
CA THR A 170 18.92 11.52 -21.38
C THR A 170 19.36 11.38 -19.93
N SER A 171 20.68 11.25 -19.76
CA SER A 171 21.31 11.77 -18.56
C SER A 171 20.81 13.20 -18.40
N ILE A 172 20.06 13.46 -17.34
CA ILE A 172 19.81 14.85 -16.93
C ILE A 172 21.22 15.43 -16.77
N PRO A 173 21.62 16.46 -17.52
CA PRO A 173 22.90 17.10 -17.31
C PRO A 173 22.82 17.74 -15.93
N VAL A 174 23.25 16.98 -14.93
CA VAL A 174 23.60 17.51 -13.63
C VAL A 174 24.72 18.47 -13.95
N GLU A 175 24.48 19.79 -13.84
CA GLU A 175 25.53 20.80 -14.01
C GLU A 175 26.79 20.27 -13.33
N GLY A 176 27.94 20.29 -14.01
CA GLY A 176 29.14 19.59 -13.52
C GLY A 176 29.49 19.96 -12.06
N ALA A 177 29.13 21.16 -11.63
CA ALA A 177 29.20 21.62 -10.24
C ALA A 177 28.31 20.81 -9.26
N LEU A 178 27.07 20.51 -9.61
CA LEU A 178 26.16 19.71 -8.77
C LEU A 178 26.62 18.25 -8.68
N GLY A 179 27.11 17.67 -9.78
CA GLY A 179 27.67 16.31 -9.80
C GLY A 179 28.91 16.19 -8.91
N LEU A 180 29.80 17.19 -8.96
CA LEU A 180 30.99 17.24 -8.11
C LEU A 180 30.64 17.41 -6.62
N ARG A 181 29.61 18.21 -6.30
CA ARG A 181 29.13 18.40 -4.93
C ARG A 181 28.52 17.12 -4.37
N LEU A 182 27.75 16.40 -5.19
CA LEU A 182 27.18 15.10 -4.83
C LEU A 182 28.28 14.07 -4.57
N ALA A 183 29.27 13.97 -5.46
CA ALA A 183 30.39 13.04 -5.30
C ALA A 183 31.22 13.31 -4.04
N ARG A 184 31.45 14.58 -3.71
CA ARG A 184 32.13 14.98 -2.47
C ARG A 184 31.32 14.62 -1.23
N ALA A 185 30.01 14.89 -1.24
CA ALA A 185 29.11 14.57 -0.13
C ALA A 185 29.02 13.05 0.11
N ALA A 186 28.89 12.26 -0.96
CA ALA A 186 28.88 10.80 -0.89
C ALA A 186 30.20 10.25 -0.32
N LYS A 187 31.35 10.79 -0.76
CA LYS A 187 32.67 10.42 -0.22
C LYS A 187 32.81 10.74 1.27
N GLN A 188 32.33 11.91 1.72
CA GLN A 188 32.34 12.28 3.14
C GLN A 188 31.44 11.39 3.99
N ALA A 189 30.32 10.92 3.42
CA ALA A 189 29.41 9.98 4.05
C ALA A 189 29.86 8.51 3.92
N GLY A 190 31.02 8.22 3.30
CA GLY A 190 31.56 6.87 3.16
C GLY A 190 30.73 5.96 2.23
N THR A 191 29.99 6.53 1.29
CA THR A 191 29.08 5.80 0.39
C THR A 191 29.28 6.17 -1.08
N THR A 192 28.60 5.49 -1.99
CA THR A 192 28.61 5.82 -3.42
C THR A 192 27.66 6.99 -3.72
N PRO A 193 27.91 7.79 -4.78
CA PRO A 193 27.01 8.89 -5.15
C PRO A 193 25.57 8.46 -5.37
N GLN A 194 25.35 7.28 -5.95
CA GLN A 194 24.01 6.74 -6.18
C GLN A 194 23.31 6.38 -4.86
N ALA A 195 23.96 5.61 -3.98
CA ALA A 195 23.39 5.24 -2.68
C ALA A 195 23.15 6.47 -1.79
N TYR A 196 23.99 7.50 -1.90
CA TYR A 196 23.79 8.78 -1.22
C TYR A 196 22.52 9.50 -1.71
N VAL A 197 22.28 9.55 -3.02
CA VAL A 197 21.06 10.15 -3.60
C VAL A 197 19.82 9.38 -3.14
N ASP A 198 19.86 8.06 -3.21
CA ASP A 198 18.72 7.22 -2.87
C ASP A 198 18.33 7.41 -1.39
N GLU A 199 19.30 7.47 -0.47
CA GLU A 199 19.04 7.71 0.95
C GLU A 199 18.54 9.13 1.21
N VAL A 200 19.08 10.14 0.51
CA VAL A 200 18.60 11.54 0.63
C VAL A 200 17.16 11.67 0.12
N LEU A 201 16.81 11.01 -0.99
CA LEU A 201 15.45 11.00 -1.52
C LEU A 201 14.50 10.28 -0.58
N ARG A 202 14.92 9.13 -0.03
CA ARG A 202 14.16 8.40 0.98
C ARG A 202 13.86 9.28 2.19
N LEU A 203 14.88 9.94 2.75
CA LEU A 203 14.72 10.86 3.88
C LEU A 203 13.84 12.07 3.53
N ALA A 204 13.96 12.63 2.32
CA ALA A 204 13.14 13.76 1.89
C ALA A 204 11.66 13.38 1.74
N LEU A 205 11.38 12.17 1.26
CA LEU A 205 10.03 11.62 1.19
C LEU A 205 9.48 11.29 2.57
N ASP A 206 10.30 10.73 3.46
CA ASP A 206 9.94 10.41 4.85
C ASP A 206 9.59 11.67 5.65
N LEU A 207 10.31 12.78 5.43
CA LEU A 207 10.08 14.05 6.11
C LEU A 207 8.89 14.85 5.57
N GLY A 208 8.50 14.61 4.31
CA GLY A 208 7.50 15.42 3.62
C GLY A 208 7.91 16.89 3.44
N PRO A 209 7.05 17.71 2.80
CA PRO A 209 7.38 19.10 2.47
C PRO A 209 7.62 19.98 3.71
N ASP A 210 6.82 19.80 4.77
CA ASP A 210 6.94 20.58 6.00
C ASP A 210 8.18 20.20 6.82
N GLY A 211 8.49 18.90 6.91
CA GLY A 211 9.71 18.44 7.57
C GLY A 211 10.97 18.89 6.83
N LEU A 212 10.95 18.89 5.50
CA LEU A 212 12.05 19.42 4.69
C LEU A 212 12.23 20.92 4.86
N ALA A 213 11.13 21.68 4.99
CA ALA A 213 11.16 23.11 5.29
C ALA A 213 11.76 23.38 6.68
N ALA A 214 11.35 22.64 7.70
CA ALA A 214 11.90 22.73 9.06
C ALA A 214 13.40 22.38 9.10
N LEU A 215 13.83 21.35 8.37
CA LEU A 215 15.24 20.93 8.30
C LEU A 215 16.12 21.98 7.60
N ARG A 216 15.59 22.61 6.55
CA ARG A 216 16.25 23.74 5.86
C ARG A 216 16.40 24.94 6.79
N GLU A 217 15.39 25.23 7.59
CA GLU A 217 15.44 26.33 8.54
C GLU A 217 16.41 26.06 9.70
N ALA A 218 16.39 24.85 10.26
CA ALA A 218 17.36 24.42 11.28
C ALA A 218 18.82 24.38 10.77
N ALA A 219 19.02 24.14 9.48
CA ALA A 219 20.34 24.19 8.84
C ALA A 219 20.81 25.63 8.57
N ARG A 220 19.90 26.59 8.37
CA ARG A 220 20.21 28.02 8.25
C ARG A 220 20.62 28.62 9.60
N ILE A 221 19.92 28.28 10.67
CA ILE A 221 20.20 28.76 12.03
C ILE A 221 21.62 28.32 12.48
N ARG A 222 22.03 27.09 12.14
CA ARG A 222 23.38 26.58 12.44
C ARG A 222 24.52 27.24 11.65
N LYS A 223 24.22 28.04 10.62
CA LYS A 223 25.20 28.79 9.81
C LYS A 223 25.31 30.27 10.17
N ALA A 224 24.49 30.77 11.09
CA ALA A 224 24.68 32.13 11.60
C ALA A 224 25.97 32.17 12.45
N PRO A 225 26.90 33.10 12.20
CA PRO A 225 28.08 33.24 13.05
C PRO A 225 27.62 33.64 14.46
N ALA A 226 28.24 33.04 15.48
CA ALA A 226 28.13 33.54 16.84
C ALA A 226 28.62 34.99 16.84
N ALA A 227 27.75 35.91 17.29
CA ALA A 227 28.06 37.32 17.46
C ALA A 227 29.17 37.52 18.49
#